data_AF-A0A928S783-F1
#
_entry.id   AF-A0A928S783-F1
#
_cell.length_a   1.000
_cell.length_b   1.000
_cell.length_c   1.000
_cell.angle_alpha   90.00
_cell.angle_beta   90.00
_cell.angle_gamma   90.00
#
_symmetry.space_group_name_H-M   'P 1'
#
loop_
_entity.id
_entity.type
_entity.pdbx_description
1 polymer ?
#
loop_
_entity_poly.entity_id
_entity_poly.type
_entity_poly.pdbx_seq_one_letter_code
_entity_poly.pdbx_strand_id
1 'polypeptide(L)'
;MNCPNCAAPLRPIAGRKYLFCEHCSTFHYPEASPETAGSPDRVIRLGERSDLRCPVCDVDLVSATSEGLSLLSCPQCDGLLATNDDFSLLVRLRRAAHEGPPAQPVPLEPVELARTTTCPNCRKAMETHPYYGPGNVVIDTCPRCKVLWLDSGELAAIERAPGSRW
;
A
#
# COMPACT_ATOMS: atom_id res chain seq x y z
N MET A 1 -8.24 -13.31 -0.55
CA MET A 1 -9.71 -13.49 -0.46
C MET A 1 -10.14 -14.58 -1.42
N ASN A 2 -10.97 -15.52 -0.97
CA ASN A 2 -11.46 -16.61 -1.80
C ASN A 2 -12.76 -16.22 -2.52
N CYS A 3 -12.93 -16.75 -3.73
CA CYS A 3 -14.13 -16.54 -4.52
C CYS A 3 -15.34 -17.14 -3.78
N PRO A 4 -16.41 -16.36 -3.52
CA PRO A 4 -17.60 -16.90 -2.83
C PRO A 4 -18.33 -17.96 -3.66
N ASN A 5 -18.07 -18.03 -4.97
CA ASN A 5 -18.71 -18.97 -5.88
C ASN A 5 -17.98 -20.33 -5.96
N CYS A 6 -16.64 -20.34 -5.95
CA CYS A 6 -15.87 -21.59 -6.13
C CYS A 6 -14.74 -21.81 -5.13
N ALA A 7 -14.60 -20.92 -4.15
CA ALA A 7 -13.53 -20.91 -3.14
C ALA A 7 -12.09 -20.76 -3.67
N ALA A 8 -11.87 -20.66 -4.99
CA ALA A 8 -10.54 -20.41 -5.54
C ALA A 8 -10.01 -19.00 -5.19
N PRO A 9 -8.69 -18.79 -5.15
CA PRO A 9 -8.10 -17.47 -4.90
C PRO A 9 -8.57 -16.43 -5.93
N LEU A 10 -8.94 -15.24 -5.45
CA LEU A 10 -9.25 -14.10 -6.31
C LEU A 10 -7.98 -13.30 -6.61
N ARG A 11 -7.79 -12.93 -7.88
CA ARG A 11 -6.69 -12.07 -8.33
C ARG A 11 -7.18 -10.62 -8.54
N PRO A 12 -6.52 -9.60 -7.97
CA PRO A 12 -6.85 -8.22 -8.29
C PRO A 12 -6.37 -7.86 -9.71
N ILE A 13 -7.15 -7.06 -10.42
CA ILE A 13 -6.82 -6.58 -11.76
C ILE A 13 -6.38 -5.13 -11.67
N ALA A 14 -5.13 -4.84 -12.04
CA ALA A 14 -4.56 -3.50 -11.99
C ALA A 14 -5.46 -2.45 -12.67
N GLY A 15 -5.75 -1.35 -11.95
CA GLY A 15 -6.61 -0.27 -12.42
C GLY A 15 -8.12 -0.57 -12.41
N ARG A 16 -8.55 -1.71 -11.85
CA ARG A 16 -9.97 -2.08 -11.71
C ARG A 16 -10.34 -2.25 -10.25
N LYS A 17 -11.56 -1.84 -9.89
CA LYS A 17 -12.10 -1.93 -8.52
C LYS A 17 -12.72 -3.30 -8.19
N TYR A 18 -12.33 -4.35 -8.91
CA TYR A 18 -12.84 -5.71 -8.70
C TYR A 18 -11.70 -6.71 -8.67
N LEU A 19 -11.94 -7.81 -7.96
CA LEU A 19 -11.13 -9.01 -7.98
C LEU A 19 -11.73 -10.00 -8.98
N PHE A 20 -10.88 -10.73 -9.68
CA PHE A 20 -11.28 -11.70 -10.70
C PHE A 20 -10.87 -13.12 -10.29
N CYS A 21 -11.81 -14.06 -10.37
CA CYS A 21 -11.52 -15.47 -10.21
C CYS A 21 -11.16 -16.08 -11.55
N GLU A 22 -9.91 -16.54 -11.72
CA GLU A 22 -9.47 -17.19 -12.96
C GLU A 22 -10.06 -18.61 -13.14
N HIS A 23 -10.68 -19.17 -12.10
CA HIS A 23 -11.24 -20.53 -12.15
C HIS A 23 -12.69 -20.57 -12.66
N CYS A 24 -13.56 -19.72 -12.13
CA CYS A 24 -14.98 -19.69 -12.50
C CYS A 24 -15.42 -18.38 -13.16
N SER A 25 -14.46 -17.52 -13.54
CA SER A 25 -14.68 -16.22 -14.19
C SER A 25 -15.59 -15.27 -13.41
N THR A 26 -15.72 -15.48 -12.10
CA THR A 26 -16.53 -14.63 -11.23
C THR A 26 -15.80 -13.34 -10.92
N PHE A 27 -16.51 -12.23 -11.05
CA PHE A 27 -16.08 -10.91 -10.60
C PHE A 27 -16.55 -10.70 -9.16
N HIS A 28 -15.64 -10.28 -8.29
CA HIS A 28 -15.95 -9.93 -6.91
C HIS A 28 -15.61 -8.47 -6.66
N TYR A 29 -16.60 -7.70 -6.24
CA TYR A 29 -16.45 -6.29 -5.91
C TYR A 29 -16.37 -6.19 -4.38
N PRO A 30 -15.18 -6.11 -3.77
CA PRO A 30 -15.10 -5.92 -2.34
C PRO A 30 -15.75 -4.58 -1.98
N GLU A 31 -16.88 -4.63 -1.28
CA GLU A 31 -17.46 -3.45 -0.67
C GLU A 31 -16.47 -2.90 0.36
N ALA A 32 -16.27 -1.58 0.37
CA ALA A 32 -15.54 -0.94 1.46
C ALA A 32 -16.34 -1.17 2.75
N SER A 33 -15.88 -2.08 3.61
CA SER A 33 -16.50 -2.26 4.91
C SER A 33 -16.38 -0.94 5.71
N PRO A 34 -17.33 -0.62 6.61
CA PRO A 34 -17.27 0.60 7.42
C PRO A 34 -15.97 0.77 8.23
N GLU A 35 -15.29 -0.33 8.50
CA GLU A 35 -13.99 -0.44 9.19
C GLU A 35 -12.76 -0.28 8.27
N THR A 36 -12.92 -0.36 6.94
CA THR A 36 -11.91 0.04 5.94
C THR A 36 -12.12 1.46 5.40
N ALA A 37 -13.28 2.07 5.67
CA ALA A 37 -13.59 3.46 5.35
C ALA A 37 -12.77 4.51 6.15
N GLY A 38 -11.90 4.06 7.07
CA GLY A 38 -11.06 4.92 7.92
C GLY A 38 -9.56 4.92 7.61
N SER A 39 -9.05 4.05 6.72
CA SER A 39 -7.61 4.07 6.40
C SER A 39 -7.29 5.34 5.60
N PRO A 40 -6.36 6.19 6.06
CA PRO A 40 -6.02 7.44 5.36
C PRO A 40 -5.54 7.16 3.92
N ASP A 41 -4.98 5.97 3.71
CA ASP A 41 -4.42 5.51 2.45
C ASP A 41 -5.43 4.79 1.55
N ARG A 42 -6.74 4.78 1.82
CA ARG A 42 -7.77 4.14 0.95
C ARG A 42 -7.39 2.70 0.53
N VAL A 43 -6.92 1.92 1.51
CA VAL A 43 -6.55 0.52 1.34
C VAL A 43 -7.67 -0.37 1.89
N ILE A 44 -8.09 -1.36 1.09
CA ILE A 44 -9.08 -2.35 1.50
C ILE A 44 -8.33 -3.60 1.97
N ARG A 45 -8.43 -3.95 3.25
CA ARG A 45 -7.89 -5.21 3.79
C ARG A 45 -8.77 -6.39 3.37
N LEU A 46 -8.16 -7.43 2.84
CA LEU A 46 -8.83 -8.64 2.35
C LEU A 46 -8.86 -9.76 3.41
N GLY A 47 -8.20 -9.57 4.56
CA GLY A 47 -8.29 -10.42 5.76
C GLY A 47 -7.44 -11.70 5.75
N GLU A 48 -6.86 -12.08 4.61
CA GLU A 48 -5.97 -13.24 4.52
C GLU A 48 -4.58 -12.88 5.06
N ARG A 49 -4.11 -13.60 6.08
CA ARG A 49 -2.80 -13.38 6.72
C ARG A 49 -1.67 -13.85 5.80
N SER A 50 -0.58 -13.11 5.80
CA SER A 50 0.67 -13.50 5.14
C SER A 50 1.69 -14.00 6.17
N ASP A 51 2.71 -14.72 5.71
CA ASP A 51 3.85 -15.14 6.56
C ASP A 51 4.84 -14.00 6.85
N LEU A 52 4.57 -12.79 6.36
CA LEU A 52 5.41 -11.62 6.55
C LEU A 52 4.94 -10.82 7.75
N ARG A 53 5.91 -10.31 8.54
CA ARG A 53 5.62 -9.53 9.75
C ARG A 53 5.87 -8.05 9.52
N CYS A 54 5.05 -7.23 10.17
CA CYS A 54 5.19 -5.79 10.19
C CYS A 54 6.55 -5.40 10.80
N PRO A 55 7.37 -4.58 10.13
CA PRO A 55 8.67 -4.17 10.66
C PRO A 55 8.58 -3.22 11.86
N VAL A 56 7.40 -2.65 12.12
CA VAL A 56 7.14 -1.72 13.23
C VAL A 56 6.49 -2.43 14.41
N CYS A 57 5.44 -3.22 14.16
CA CYS A 57 4.61 -3.83 15.20
C CYS A 57 4.92 -5.30 15.48
N ASP A 58 5.69 -5.97 14.61
CA ASP A 58 5.99 -7.39 14.69
C ASP A 58 4.74 -8.31 14.73
N VAL A 59 3.69 -7.92 14.00
CA VAL A 59 2.47 -8.73 13.78
C VAL A 59 2.35 -9.15 12.31
N ASP A 60 1.61 -10.22 12.06
CA ASP A 60 1.41 -10.74 10.70
C ASP A 60 0.69 -9.69 9.84
N LEU A 61 1.27 -9.41 8.68
CA LEU A 61 0.66 -8.55 7.69
C LEU A 61 -0.51 -9.28 7.04
N VAL A 62 -1.56 -8.52 6.71
CA VAL A 62 -2.73 -9.05 6.00
C VAL A 62 -2.74 -8.56 4.57
N SER A 63 -3.23 -9.39 3.66
CA SER A 63 -3.47 -9.02 2.27
C SER A 63 -4.42 -7.82 2.19
N ALA A 64 -4.11 -6.94 1.25
CA ALA A 64 -4.84 -5.71 1.02
C ALA A 64 -4.81 -5.32 -0.46
N THR A 65 -5.72 -4.43 -0.86
CA THR A 65 -5.76 -3.92 -2.23
C THR A 65 -6.08 -2.43 -2.29
N SER A 66 -5.53 -1.76 -3.30
CA SER A 66 -5.83 -0.37 -3.65
C SER A 66 -5.67 -0.20 -5.16
N GLU A 67 -6.63 0.44 -5.82
CA GLU A 67 -6.70 0.59 -7.29
C GLU A 67 -6.47 -0.72 -8.08
N GLY A 68 -6.91 -1.87 -7.52
CA GLY A 68 -6.75 -3.18 -8.14
C GLY A 68 -5.34 -3.75 -8.09
N LEU A 69 -4.46 -3.17 -7.26
CA LEU A 69 -3.11 -3.67 -6.99
C LEU A 69 -3.07 -4.42 -5.67
N SER A 70 -2.25 -5.47 -5.60
CA SER A 70 -2.01 -6.23 -4.37
C SER A 70 -0.96 -5.54 -3.52
N LEU A 71 -1.23 -5.44 -2.22
CA LEU A 71 -0.26 -5.02 -1.21
C LEU A 71 -0.51 -5.80 0.08
N LEU A 72 0.37 -5.64 1.06
CA LEU A 72 0.11 -6.08 2.43
C LEU A 72 -0.06 -4.85 3.32
N SER A 73 -0.90 -4.97 4.34
CA SER A 73 -1.15 -3.93 5.33
C SER A 73 -1.04 -4.49 6.73
N CYS A 74 -0.49 -3.71 7.65
CA CYS A 74 -0.51 -4.01 9.07
C CYS A 74 -1.91 -3.76 9.65
N PRO A 75 -2.51 -4.72 10.39
CA PRO A 75 -3.81 -4.51 11.04
C PRO A 75 -3.74 -3.58 12.27
N GLN A 76 -2.55 -3.21 12.75
CA GLN A 76 -2.36 -2.39 13.96
C GLN A 76 -1.94 -0.94 13.67
N CYS A 77 -0.93 -0.74 12.83
CA CYS A 77 -0.41 0.59 12.51
C CYS A 77 -0.83 1.09 11.13
N ASP A 78 -1.63 0.32 10.38
CA ASP A 78 -2.04 0.60 9.00
C ASP A 78 -0.91 0.74 7.96
N GLY A 79 0.36 0.52 8.34
CA GLY A 79 1.50 0.57 7.42
C GLY A 79 1.41 -0.46 6.29
N LEU A 80 2.01 -0.14 5.15
CA LEU A 80 1.84 -0.82 3.88
C LEU A 80 3.17 -1.40 3.38
N LEU A 81 3.14 -2.64 2.91
CA LEU A 81 4.23 -3.25 2.16
C LEU A 81 3.80 -3.42 0.71
N ALA A 82 4.56 -2.84 -0.22
CA ALA A 82 4.32 -2.94 -1.65
C ALA A 82 5.60 -3.31 -2.40
N THR A 83 5.46 -3.89 -3.60
CA THR A 83 6.58 -3.95 -4.53
C THR A 83 6.87 -2.55 -5.09
N ASN A 84 8.08 -2.32 -5.58
CA ASN A 84 8.42 -1.04 -6.21
C ASN A 84 7.54 -0.75 -7.44
N ASP A 85 7.20 -1.78 -8.22
CA ASP A 85 6.38 -1.66 -9.43
C ASP A 85 4.93 -1.33 -9.07
N ASP A 86 4.34 -2.05 -8.11
CA ASP A 86 2.98 -1.79 -7.64
C ASP A 86 2.87 -0.41 -7.00
N PHE A 87 3.84 -0.01 -6.17
CA PHE A 87 3.87 1.35 -5.60
C PHE A 87 3.93 2.42 -6.68
N SER A 88 4.82 2.27 -7.66
CA SER A 88 4.98 3.25 -8.74
C SER A 88 3.69 3.41 -9.55
N LEU A 89 3.00 2.30 -9.84
CA LEU A 89 1.72 2.32 -10.54
C LEU A 89 0.61 2.91 -9.66
N LEU A 90 0.58 2.57 -8.37
CA LEU A 90 -0.40 3.07 -7.41
C LEU A 90 -0.34 4.59 -7.26
N VAL A 91 0.87 5.14 -7.12
CA VAL A 91 1.09 6.60 -7.06
C VAL A 91 0.59 7.26 -8.34
N ARG A 92 0.92 6.73 -9.52
CA ARG A 92 0.47 7.25 -10.81
C ARG A 92 -1.05 7.27 -10.93
N LEU A 93 -1.70 6.14 -10.65
CA LEU A 93 -3.15 6.00 -10.76
C LEU A 93 -3.88 6.97 -9.82
N ARG A 94 -3.43 7.07 -8.57
CA ARG A 94 -4.11 7.89 -7.57
C ARG A 94 -3.89 9.38 -7.76
N ARG A 95 -2.67 9.80 -8.14
CA ARG A 95 -2.40 11.21 -8.46
C ARG A 95 -3.15 11.66 -9.71
N ALA A 96 -3.27 10.81 -10.73
CA ALA A 96 -4.05 11.11 -11.93
C ALA A 96 -5.56 11.23 -11.63
N ALA A 97 -6.08 10.41 -10.72
CA ALA A 97 -7.48 10.42 -10.32
C ALA A 97 -7.83 11.45 -9.22
N HIS A 98 -6.83 12.10 -8.62
CA HIS A 98 -7.07 13.05 -7.54
C HIS A 98 -7.62 14.37 -8.10
N GLU A 99 -8.85 14.73 -7.72
CA GLU A 99 -9.53 15.96 -8.15
C GLU A 99 -9.53 17.06 -7.06
N GLY A 100 -9.06 16.75 -5.86
CA GLY A 100 -9.06 17.66 -4.71
C GLY A 100 -8.00 18.76 -4.77
N PRO A 101 -8.15 19.79 -3.90
CA PRO A 101 -7.12 20.81 -3.73
C PRO A 101 -5.83 20.16 -3.23
N PRO A 102 -4.66 20.59 -3.72
CA PRO A 102 -3.40 20.05 -3.24
C PRO A 102 -3.22 20.37 -1.75
N ALA A 103 -2.86 19.36 -0.96
CA ALA A 103 -2.45 19.54 0.42
C ALA A 103 -1.03 20.13 0.45
N GLN A 104 -0.76 21.06 1.37
CA GLN A 104 0.61 21.54 1.56
C GLN A 104 1.47 20.39 2.10
N PRO A 105 2.61 20.07 1.47
CA PRO A 105 3.53 19.07 2.00
C PRO A 105 4.03 19.51 3.37
N VAL A 106 4.02 18.58 4.32
CA VAL A 106 4.64 18.80 5.63
C VAL A 106 6.17 18.72 5.43
N PRO A 107 6.96 19.58 6.09
CA PRO A 107 8.42 19.42 6.09
C PRO A 107 8.84 18.06 6.65
N LEU A 108 9.87 17.46 6.07
CA LEU A 108 10.45 16.21 6.58
C LEU A 108 11.14 16.48 7.92
N GLU A 109 10.75 15.73 8.94
CA GLU A 109 11.43 15.76 10.24
C GLU A 109 12.69 14.87 10.20
N PRO A 110 13.88 15.36 10.60
CA PRO A 110 15.12 14.58 10.56
C PRO A 110 15.07 13.25 11.32
N VAL A 111 14.19 13.14 12.33
CA VAL A 111 13.99 11.91 13.11
C VAL A 111 13.42 10.77 12.27
N GLU A 112 12.59 11.07 11.27
CA GLU A 112 12.00 10.05 10.37
C GLU A 112 13.08 9.40 9.50
N LEU A 113 14.09 10.18 9.09
CA LEU A 113 15.24 9.70 8.31
C LEU A 113 16.25 8.91 9.14
N ALA A 114 16.23 9.05 10.46
CA ALA A 114 17.11 8.33 11.37
C ALA A 114 16.58 6.94 11.75
N ARG A 115 15.35 6.58 11.33
CA ARG A 115 14.77 5.28 11.66
C ARG A 115 15.54 4.15 10.97
N THR A 116 15.41 2.95 11.52
CA THR A 116 15.95 1.74 10.91
C THR A 116 14.88 0.65 10.99
N THR A 117 14.47 0.15 9.83
CA THR A 117 13.52 -0.95 9.72
C THR A 117 14.16 -2.15 9.01
N THR A 118 13.59 -3.33 9.21
CA THR A 118 14.07 -4.57 8.58
C THR A 118 13.07 -5.07 7.54
N CYS A 119 13.58 -5.51 6.40
CA CYS A 119 12.76 -6.03 5.32
C CYS A 119 11.97 -7.27 5.77
N PRO A 120 10.62 -7.27 5.67
CA PRO A 120 9.82 -8.43 6.03
C PRO A 120 10.20 -9.70 5.25
N ASN A 121 10.63 -9.57 3.98
CA ASN A 121 10.98 -10.73 3.14
C ASN A 121 12.33 -11.39 3.51
N CYS A 122 13.36 -10.59 3.79
CA CYS A 122 14.73 -11.12 3.93
C CYS A 122 15.41 -10.80 5.27
N ARG A 123 14.72 -10.07 6.14
CA ARG A 123 15.16 -9.62 7.47
C ARG A 123 16.46 -8.82 7.49
N LYS A 124 16.91 -8.31 6.35
CA LYS A 124 18.03 -7.36 6.26
C LYS A 124 17.54 -5.93 6.48
N ALA A 125 18.42 -5.05 6.94
CA ALA A 125 18.12 -3.62 7.06
C ALA A 125 17.64 -3.04 5.73
N MET A 126 16.63 -2.17 5.80
CA MET A 126 16.13 -1.38 4.68
C MET A 126 16.84 -0.03 4.61
N GLU A 127 16.84 0.58 3.44
CA GLU A 127 17.31 1.93 3.22
C GLU A 127 16.17 2.89 3.49
N THR A 128 16.26 3.67 4.57
CA THR A 128 15.36 4.77 4.89
C THR A 128 15.80 6.02 4.14
N HIS A 129 14.91 6.60 3.33
CA HIS A 129 15.23 7.80 2.56
C HIS A 129 13.98 8.61 2.21
N PRO A 130 14.13 9.90 1.86
CA PRO A 130 13.02 10.66 1.31
C PRO A 130 12.47 9.97 0.07
N TYR A 131 11.15 9.95 -0.08
CA TYR A 131 10.55 9.72 -1.38
C TYR A 131 10.81 10.95 -2.24
N TYR A 132 11.65 10.80 -3.27
CA TYR A 132 12.02 11.87 -4.20
C TYR A 132 10.90 12.27 -5.18
N GLY A 133 9.67 11.85 -4.90
CA GLY A 133 8.47 12.33 -5.55
C GLY A 133 7.70 13.34 -4.69
N PRO A 134 6.45 13.64 -5.05
CA PRO A 134 5.65 14.62 -4.34
C PRO A 134 5.17 14.07 -2.98
N GLY A 135 5.01 14.96 -2.00
CA GLY A 135 4.39 14.64 -0.70
C GLY A 135 5.29 14.71 0.50
N ASN A 136 6.62 14.84 0.31
CA ASN A 136 7.59 14.90 1.41
C ASN A 136 7.36 13.79 2.43
N VAL A 137 7.49 12.53 2.00
CA VAL A 137 7.34 11.35 2.87
C VAL A 137 8.66 10.58 2.95
N VAL A 138 8.84 9.75 3.98
CA VAL A 138 10.04 8.94 4.18
C VAL A 138 9.70 7.48 3.97
N ILE A 139 10.19 6.89 2.89
CA ILE A 139 9.95 5.47 2.63
C ILE A 139 11.17 4.65 3.05
N ASP A 140 10.91 3.40 3.41
CA ASP A 140 11.97 2.41 3.57
C ASP A 140 11.97 1.49 2.36
N THR A 141 13.11 1.27 1.72
CA THR A 141 13.22 0.36 0.56
C THR A 141 14.19 -0.79 0.82
N CYS A 142 13.84 -1.98 0.34
CA CYS A 142 14.75 -3.12 0.35
C CYS A 142 15.39 -3.29 -1.03
N PRO A 143 16.70 -3.00 -1.20
CA PRO A 143 17.36 -3.07 -2.51
C PRO A 143 17.43 -4.51 -3.05
N ARG A 144 17.37 -5.52 -2.17
CA ARG A 144 17.41 -6.94 -2.54
C ARG A 144 16.05 -7.48 -2.97
N CYS A 145 15.00 -7.22 -2.18
CA CYS A 145 13.68 -7.78 -2.40
C CYS A 145 12.79 -6.92 -3.30
N LYS A 146 13.21 -5.69 -3.61
CA LYS A 146 12.46 -4.73 -4.45
C LYS A 146 11.05 -4.44 -3.91
N VAL A 147 10.96 -4.42 -2.58
CA VAL A 147 9.78 -4.01 -1.82
C VAL A 147 10.10 -2.75 -1.04
N LEU A 148 9.05 -2.00 -0.73
CA LEU A 148 9.12 -0.82 0.12
C LEU A 148 8.03 -0.84 1.17
N TRP A 149 8.31 -0.16 2.27
CA TRP A 149 7.41 0.06 3.38
C TRP A 149 6.98 1.53 3.39
N LEU A 150 5.68 1.75 3.60
CA LEU A 150 5.07 3.05 3.84
C LEU A 150 4.38 3.02 5.20
N ASP A 151 4.50 4.10 5.96
CA ASP A 151 3.68 4.29 7.15
C ASP A 151 2.29 4.79 6.80
N SER A 152 1.39 4.70 7.79
CA SER A 152 0.02 5.16 7.66
C SER A 152 -0.05 6.63 7.26
N GLY A 153 -0.76 6.89 6.16
CA GLY A 153 -1.02 8.22 5.63
C GLY A 153 0.02 8.72 4.63
N GLU A 154 1.16 8.06 4.47
CA GLU A 154 2.20 8.51 3.53
C GLU A 154 1.74 8.42 2.07
N LEU A 155 1.01 7.35 1.72
CA LEU A 155 0.46 7.22 0.37
C LEU A 155 -0.59 8.30 0.09
N ALA A 156 -1.40 8.64 1.09
CA ALA A 156 -2.36 9.73 1.01
C ALA A 156 -1.68 11.11 0.89
N ALA A 157 -0.55 11.32 1.55
CA ALA A 157 0.25 12.54 1.42
C ALA A 157 0.82 12.66 0.00
N ILE A 158 1.36 11.57 -0.56
CA ILE A 158 1.82 11.51 -1.96
C ILE A 158 0.65 11.80 -2.92
N GLU A 159 -0.53 11.23 -2.70
CA GLU A 159 -1.72 11.45 -3.54
C GLU A 159 -2.11 12.94 -3.60
N ARG A 160 -2.17 13.60 -2.45
CA ARG A 160 -2.69 14.98 -2.32
C ARG A 160 -1.64 16.06 -2.60
N ALA A 161 -0.38 15.69 -2.78
CA ALA A 161 0.68 16.67 -2.93
C ALA A 161 0.59 17.49 -4.24
N PRO A 162 1.01 18.77 -4.23
CA PRO A 162 1.05 19.62 -5.41
C PRO A 162 2.02 19.11 -6.48
N GLY A 163 1.98 19.72 -7.66
CA GLY A 163 2.86 19.39 -8.79
C GLY A 163 2.18 18.53 -9.86
N SER A 164 2.97 18.18 -10.89
CA SER A 164 2.51 17.42 -12.06
C SER A 164 1.72 16.16 -11.67
N ARG A 165 0.60 15.93 -12.35
CA ARG A 165 -0.29 14.76 -12.20
C ARG A 165 -0.26 13.85 -13.45
N TRP A 166 0.68 14.11 -14.36
CA TRP A 166 0.94 13.42 -15.63
C TRP A 166 2.32 12.79 -15.62
#